data_AF-A0AAJ2GH47-F1
#
_entry.id   AF-A0AAJ2GH47-F1
#
_cell.length_a   1.000
_cell.length_b   1.000
_cell.length_c   1.000
_cell.angle_alpha   90.00
_cell.angle_beta   90.00
_cell.angle_gamma   90.00
#
_symmetry.space_group_name_H-M   'P 1'
#
loop_
_entity.id
_entity.type
_entity.pdbx_description
1 polymer ?
#
loop_
_entity_poly.entity_id
_entity_poly.type
_entity_poly.pdbx_seq_one_letter_code
_entity_poly.pdbx_strand_id
1 'polypeptide(L)' 'MRRTLIELLHIAAGIFATAVFAAGAVWALPHAAATIWGVAYGVMVVVVLMGIRPLRLAWRADHDDRPADG' A
#
# COMPACT_ATOMS: atom_id res chain seq x y z
N MET A 1 8.28 14.54 -7.43
CA MET A 1 9.09 13.60 -6.60
C MET A 1 8.73 13.59 -5.11
N ARG A 2 8.62 14.73 -4.39
CA ARG A 2 8.27 14.73 -2.93
C ARG A 2 6.93 14.07 -2.61
N ARG A 3 5.91 14.29 -3.45
CA ARG A 3 4.56 13.72 -3.29
C ARG A 3 4.54 12.19 -3.46
N THR A 4 5.29 11.70 -4.44
CA THR A 4 5.47 10.26 -4.72
C THR A 4 6.11 9.53 -3.55
N LEU A 5 7.06 10.17 -2.86
CA LEU A 5 7.78 9.61 -1.71
C LEU A 5 6.86 9.51 -0.47
N ILE A 6 6.01 10.52 -0.25
CA ILE A 6 5.00 10.51 0.83
C ILE A 6 3.93 9.45 0.57
N GLU A 7 3.49 9.29 -0.68
CA GLU A 7 2.54 8.25 -1.06
C GLU A 7 3.13 6.84 -0.87
N LEU A 8 4.39 6.64 -1.25
CA LEU A 8 5.10 5.38 -1.02
C LEU A 8 5.25 5.09 0.49
N LEU A 9 5.56 6.12 1.29
CA LEU A 9 5.63 6.02 2.75
C LEU A 9 4.28 5.62 3.35
N HIS A 10 3.18 6.13 2.79
CA HIS A 10 1.83 5.80 3.27
C HIS A 10 1.46 4.34 3.00
N ILE A 11 1.83 3.81 1.83
CA ILE A 11 1.67 2.38 1.50
C ILE A 11 2.53 1.53 2.44
N ALA A 12 3.81 1.91 2.62
CA ALA A 12 4.72 1.22 3.51
C ALA A 12 4.22 1.22 4.96
N ALA A 13 3.66 2.33 5.44
CA ALA A 13 3.07 2.45 6.77
C ALA A 13 1.84 1.55 6.93
N GLY A 14 0.97 1.46 5.92
CA GLY A 14 -0.20 0.58 5.97
C GLY A 14 0.17 -0.91 5.99
N ILE A 15 1.16 -1.31 5.20
CA ILE A 15 1.70 -2.69 5.21
C ILE A 15 2.34 -2.98 6.57
N PHE A 16 3.18 -2.07 7.07
CA PHE A 16 3.87 -2.22 8.34
C PHE A 16 2.88 -2.34 9.52
N ALA A 17 1.89 -1.45 9.59
CA ALA A 17 0.85 -1.51 10.61
C ALA A 17 0.11 -2.86 10.57
N THR A 18 -0.27 -3.31 9.37
CA THR A 18 -0.93 -4.62 9.20
C THR A 18 -0.07 -5.77 9.70
N ALA A 19 1.24 -5.76 9.41
CA ALA A 19 2.18 -6.77 9.88
C ALA A 19 2.29 -6.78 11.41
N VAL A 20 2.35 -5.61 12.05
CA VAL A 20 2.41 -5.48 13.51
C VAL A 20 1.16 -6.05 14.17
N PHE A 21 -0.04 -5.73 13.64
CA PHE A 21 -1.28 -6.29 14.16
C PHE A 21 -1.36 -7.82 13.98
N ALA A 22 -0.96 -8.33 12.81
CA ALA A 22 -0.92 -9.76 12.55
C ALA A 22 0.06 -10.48 13.50
N ALA A 23 1.25 -9.91 13.71
CA ALA A 23 2.23 -10.46 14.66
C ALA A 23 1.69 -10.48 16.10
N GLY A 24 1.03 -9.41 16.53
CA GLY A 24 0.38 -9.36 17.85
C GLY A 24 -0.73 -10.40 18.00
N ALA A 25 -1.56 -10.59 16.96
CA ALA A 25 -2.60 -11.60 16.95
C ALA A 25 -2.02 -13.03 16.98
N VAL A 26 -0.95 -13.29 16.24
CA VAL A 26 -0.24 -14.58 16.23
C VAL A 26 0.39 -14.86 17.60
N TRP A 27 0.94 -13.84 18.25
CA TRP A 27 1.48 -13.98 19.61
C TRP A 27 0.38 -14.36 20.62
N ALA A 28 -0.82 -13.78 20.49
CA ALA A 28 -1.96 -14.10 21.34
C ALA A 28 -2.59 -15.47 21.02
N LEU A 29 -2.63 -15.87 19.74
CA LEU A 29 -3.28 -17.09 19.28
C LEU A 29 -2.41 -17.85 18.24
N PRO A 30 -1.33 -18.51 18.69
CA PRO A 30 -0.36 -19.14 17.78
C PRO A 30 -0.94 -20.29 16.95
N HIS A 31 -1.95 -20.99 17.47
CA HIS A 31 -2.64 -22.08 16.76
C HIS A 31 -3.36 -21.60 15.47
N ALA A 32 -3.72 -20.32 15.39
CA ALA A 32 -4.39 -19.72 14.23
C ALA A 32 -3.43 -18.96 13.29
N ALA A 33 -2.11 -19.12 13.48
CA ALA A 33 -1.11 -18.28 12.81
C ALA A 33 -1.23 -18.29 11.28
N ALA A 34 -1.45 -19.45 10.66
CA ALA A 34 -1.59 -19.57 9.22
C ALA A 34 -2.80 -18.77 8.68
N THR A 35 -3.94 -18.83 9.37
CA THR A 35 -5.15 -18.09 9.00
C THR A 35 -4.94 -16.58 9.16
N ILE A 36 -4.32 -16.16 10.28
CA ILE A 36 -4.04 -14.75 10.56
C ILE A 36 -3.11 -14.17 9.49
N TRP A 37 -2.02 -14.85 9.18
CA TRP A 37 -1.10 -14.41 8.13
C TRP A 37 -1.76 -14.42 6.76
N GLY A 38 -2.60 -15.41 6.44
CA GLY A 38 -3.37 -15.45 5.19
C GLY A 38 -4.24 -14.21 4.99
N VAL A 39 -5.00 -13.81 6.01
CA VAL A 39 -5.80 -12.58 5.96
C VAL A 39 -4.91 -11.34 5.91
N ALA A 40 -3.83 -11.29 6.69
CA ALA A 40 -2.91 -10.16 6.72
C ALA A 40 -2.28 -9.90 5.33
N TYR A 41 -1.85 -10.95 4.63
CA TYR A 41 -1.35 -10.81 3.26
C TYR A 41 -2.44 -10.30 2.31
N GLY A 42 -3.67 -10.78 2.42
CA GLY A 42 -4.80 -10.26 1.66
C GLY A 42 -5.03 -8.77 1.87
N VAL A 43 -4.99 -8.31 3.13
CA VAL A 43 -5.13 -6.89 3.48
C VAL A 43 -3.95 -6.07 2.96
N MET A 44 -2.71 -6.56 3.06
CA MET A 44 -1.53 -5.88 2.50
C MET A 44 -1.66 -5.68 0.99
N VAL A 45 -2.17 -6.66 0.26
CA VAL A 45 -2.45 -6.52 -1.18
C VAL A 45 -3.48 -5.41 -1.43
N VAL A 46 -4.56 -5.36 -0.66
CA VAL A 46 -5.57 -4.29 -0.77
C VAL A 46 -4.97 -2.91 -0.49
N VAL A 47 -4.14 -2.79 0.54
CA VAL A 47 -3.42 -1.54 0.88
C VAL A 47 -2.54 -1.07 -0.29
N VAL A 48 -1.78 -2.00 -0.90
CA VAL A 48 -0.97 -1.69 -2.09
C VAL A 48 -1.86 -1.23 -3.24
N LEU A 49 -2.94 -1.95 -3.54
CA LEU A 49 -3.86 -1.61 -4.64
C LEU A 49 -4.52 -0.24 -4.44
N MET A 50 -4.89 0.12 -3.20
CA MET A 50 -5.39 1.46 -2.89
C MET A 50 -4.36 2.54 -3.19
N GLY A 51 -3.08 2.26 -2.89
CA GLY A 51 -1.96 3.15 -3.18
C GLY A 51 -1.62 3.35 -4.66
N ILE A 52 -2.12 2.49 -5.57
CA ILE A 52 -1.92 2.65 -7.02
C ILE A 52 -2.79 3.77 -7.60
N ARG A 53 -3.96 4.07 -6.99
CA ARG A 53 -4.92 5.06 -7.52
C ARG A 53 -4.36 6.50 -7.55
N PRO A 54 -3.67 7.00 -6.51
CA PRO A 54 -2.96 8.28 -6.54
C PRO A 54 -1.86 8.33 -7.60
N LEU A 55 -1.10 7.24 -7.74
CA LEU A 55 -0.01 7.13 -8.72
C LEU A 55 -0.54 7.24 -10.15
N ARG A 56 -1.68 6.61 -10.44
CA ARG A 56 -2.39 6.73 -11.73
C ARG A 56 -2.90 8.15 -12.00
N LEU A 57 -3.35 8.87 -10.97
CA LEU A 57 -3.81 10.25 -11.11
C LEU A 57 -2.64 11.20 -11.37
N ALA A 58 -1.53 11.04 -10.65
CA ALA A 58 -0.31 11.80 -10.87
C ALA A 58 0.28 11.54 -12.27
N TRP A 59 0.28 10.30 -12.73
CA TRP A 59 0.77 9.94 -14.06
C TRP A 59 -0.08 10.53 -15.19
N ARG A 60 -1.40 10.60 -15.01
CA ARG A 60 -2.30 11.28 -15.96
C ARG A 60 -2.05 12.79 -16.01
N ALA A 61 -1.87 13.43 -14.86
CA ALA A 61 -1.57 14.86 -14.81
C ALA A 61 -0.23 15.21 -15.48
N ASP A 62 0.75 14.31 -15.42
CA ASP A 62 2.07 14.46 -16.05
C ASP A 62 2.04 14.21 -17.58
N HIS A 63 1.04 13.46 -18.09
CA HIS A 63 0.92 13.10 -19.51
C HIS A 63 0.06 14.07 -20.35
N ASP A 64 -0.72 14.94 -19.72
CA ASP A 64 -1.48 16.00 -20.38
C ASP A 64 -0.62 17.24 -20.68
N ASP A 65 0.54 17.37 -20.04
CA ASP A 65 1.49 18.48 -20.22
C ASP A 65 2.48 18.23 -21.38
N ARG A 66 2.04 17.55 -22.47
CA ARG A 66 2.81 17.58 -23.73
C ARG A 66 2.64 18.97 -24.34
N PRO A 67 3.71 19.77 -24.48
CA PRO A 67 3.60 21.04 -25.15
C PRO A 67 3.28 20.78 -26.63
N ALA A 68 2.15 21.36 -27.07
CA ALA A 68 1.74 21.37 -28.46
C ALA A 68 2.64 22.35 -29.22
N ASP A 69 3.89 21.94 -29.45
CA ASP A 69 4.85 22.70 -30.24
C ASP A 69 4.85 22.12 -31.65
N GLY A 70 3.97 22.66 -32.50
CA GLY A 70 3.92 22.43 -33.94
C GLY A 70 3.79 23.74 -34.67
#